data_AF-A0A512TN83-F1
#
_entry.id   AF-A0A512TN83-F1
#
_cell.length_a   1.000
_cell.length_b   1.000
_cell.length_c   1.000
_cell.angle_alpha   90.00
_cell.angle_beta   90.00
_cell.angle_gamma   90.00
#
_symmetry.space_group_name_H-M   'P 1'
#
loop_
_entity.id
_entity.type
_entity.pdbx_description
1 polymer ?
#
loop_
_entity_poly.entity_id
_entity_poly.type
_entity_poly.pdbx_seq_one_letter_code
_entity_poly.pdbx_strand_id
1 'polypeptide(L)'
;MKKNRRIVSLLAGAAVIISMITPLSKGYAEERTGTYDLKTVNISNVRAQDDFYEAVNGEWTKNEANNINDLYGEKSTYSDIKENNDKIVKSEFESFLHNKNKYGENSDERKMADVYENYINREARNSQGIEPMEKYLSKIDSVNTMDDLTKLLGDSEIDILTNLIDFNIKENYNGSAYEIAIDPTELSLVDSGKYGSNGDYEYYSKVRDFYMSLLSKCGYSEVDSKKMIDDLFKFENSIAGSILSYDTDESQIDKSQYNILEKEMLKIYGRKRILINIKKKHCI
;
A
#
# COMPACT_ATOMS: atom_id res chain seq x y z
N MET A 1 -17.75 29.76 -6.01
CA MET A 1 -16.40 30.06 -5.46
C MET A 1 -16.17 29.53 -4.03
N LYS A 2 -17.00 29.84 -3.02
CA LYS A 2 -16.80 29.33 -1.64
C LYS A 2 -16.91 27.80 -1.48
N LYS A 3 -17.81 27.13 -2.23
CA LYS A 3 -17.97 25.67 -2.21
C LYS A 3 -16.73 24.94 -2.77
N ASN A 4 -16.20 25.43 -3.90
CA ASN A 4 -15.01 24.85 -4.54
C ASN A 4 -13.75 25.03 -3.68
N ARG A 5 -13.58 26.18 -3.01
CA ARG A 5 -12.46 26.37 -2.07
C ARG A 5 -12.48 25.37 -0.91
N ARG A 6 -13.66 25.03 -0.37
CA ARG A 6 -13.78 24.02 0.71
C ARG A 6 -13.43 22.61 0.23
N ILE A 7 -13.84 22.25 -0.98
CA ILE A 7 -13.53 20.94 -1.58
C ILE A 7 -12.03 20.81 -1.87
N VAL A 8 -11.39 21.87 -2.38
CA VAL A 8 -9.94 21.86 -2.64
C VAL A 8 -9.14 21.70 -1.34
N SER A 9 -9.52 22.41 -0.27
CA SER A 9 -8.86 22.25 1.04
C SER A 9 -9.07 20.87 1.68
N LEU A 10 -10.21 20.22 1.43
CA LEU A 10 -10.49 18.84 1.87
C LEU A 10 -9.58 17.83 1.15
N LEU A 11 -9.44 17.97 -0.17
CA LEU A 11 -8.66 17.05 -1.01
C LEU A 11 -7.14 17.22 -0.83
N ALA A 12 -6.65 18.45 -0.66
CA ALA A 12 -5.24 18.71 -0.41
C ALA A 12 -4.77 18.10 0.93
N GLY A 13 -5.56 18.25 2.00
CA GLY A 13 -5.25 17.64 3.30
C GLY A 13 -5.30 16.10 3.28
N ALA A 14 -6.22 15.52 2.50
CA ALA A 14 -6.29 14.08 2.32
C ALA A 14 -5.07 13.52 1.56
N ALA A 15 -4.59 14.22 0.53
CA ALA A 15 -3.42 13.82 -0.23
C ALA A 15 -2.13 13.77 0.62
N VAL A 16 -1.95 14.70 1.57
CA VAL A 16 -0.80 14.67 2.52
C VAL A 16 -0.79 13.36 3.30
N ILE A 17 -1.93 12.95 3.85
CA ILE A 17 -2.02 11.80 4.76
C ILE A 17 -1.96 10.48 4.00
N ILE A 18 -2.64 10.38 2.85
CA ILE A 18 -2.67 9.17 2.02
C ILE A 18 -1.26 8.83 1.48
N SER A 19 -0.44 9.83 1.16
CA SER A 19 0.95 9.66 0.72
C SER A 19 1.86 8.98 1.75
N MET A 20 1.45 8.97 3.02
CA MET A 20 2.25 8.45 4.13
C MET A 20 1.85 7.02 4.52
N ILE A 21 0.89 6.41 3.83
CA ILE A 21 0.34 5.07 4.12
C ILE A 21 1.07 3.98 3.32
N THR A 22 1.77 4.30 2.22
CA THR A 22 2.26 3.28 1.28
C THR A 22 3.44 2.46 1.84
N PRO A 23 3.30 1.13 2.01
CA PRO A 23 4.45 0.25 2.09
C PRO A 23 5.07 0.10 0.68
N LEU A 24 6.27 0.64 0.49
CA LEU A 24 7.14 0.33 -0.64
C LEU A 24 7.65 -1.11 -0.48
N SER A 25 6.97 -2.08 -1.11
CA SER A 25 7.58 -3.18 -1.88
C SER A 25 6.55 -4.28 -2.18
N LYS A 26 6.36 -4.60 -3.47
CA LYS A 26 5.89 -5.91 -3.93
C LYS A 26 7.06 -6.59 -4.62
N GLY A 27 7.75 -7.46 -3.90
CA GLY A 27 8.69 -8.40 -4.49
C GLY A 27 7.95 -9.66 -4.91
N TYR A 28 8.06 -10.06 -6.17
CA TYR A 28 7.66 -11.39 -6.62
C TYR A 28 8.83 -12.34 -6.35
N ALA A 29 8.61 -13.36 -5.51
CA ALA A 29 9.56 -14.45 -5.32
C ALA A 29 9.21 -15.59 -6.30
N GLU A 30 10.21 -16.13 -6.98
CA GLU A 30 10.06 -17.36 -7.77
C GLU A 30 9.80 -18.57 -6.87
N GLU A 31 8.91 -19.46 -7.33
CA GLU A 31 8.57 -20.70 -6.67
C GLU A 31 9.77 -21.66 -6.68
N ARG A 32 10.44 -21.81 -5.54
CA ARG A 32 11.38 -22.91 -5.32
C ARG A 32 10.59 -24.15 -4.93
N THR A 33 10.56 -25.15 -5.82
CA THR A 33 10.06 -26.49 -5.50
C THR A 33 11.01 -27.17 -4.51
N GLY A 34 10.79 -26.93 -3.22
CA GLY A 34 11.38 -27.73 -2.15
C GLY A 34 10.58 -29.03 -1.98
N THR A 35 11.25 -30.18 -2.05
CA THR A 35 10.68 -31.42 -1.52
C THR A 35 10.52 -31.26 -0.01
N TYR A 36 9.28 -31.12 0.46
CA TYR A 36 8.94 -31.15 1.88
C TYR A 36 9.20 -32.57 2.42
N ASP A 37 10.17 -32.72 3.32
CA ASP A 37 10.37 -33.98 4.05
C ASP A 37 9.16 -34.16 4.98
N LEU A 38 8.23 -35.06 4.64
CA LEU A 38 6.99 -35.37 5.38
C LEU A 38 7.23 -35.89 6.82
N LYS A 39 8.47 -35.90 7.30
CA LYS A 39 8.83 -36.29 8.66
C LYS A 39 8.32 -35.36 9.76
N THR A 40 7.74 -34.22 9.41
CA THR A 40 7.18 -33.26 10.39
C THR A 40 5.69 -33.44 10.67
N VAL A 41 5.03 -34.47 10.14
CA VAL A 41 3.67 -34.82 10.56
C VAL A 41 3.73 -35.45 11.95
N ASN A 42 3.71 -34.59 12.97
CA ASN A 42 3.54 -35.01 14.36
C ASN A 42 2.06 -35.20 14.62
N ILE A 43 1.62 -36.45 14.52
CA ILE A 43 0.21 -36.84 14.56
C ILE A 43 -0.32 -36.60 15.97
N SER A 44 -1.29 -35.69 16.11
CA SER A 44 -2.00 -35.51 17.38
C SER A 44 -2.91 -36.71 17.65
N ASN A 45 -3.40 -36.86 18.89
CA ASN A 45 -4.35 -37.94 19.23
C ASN A 45 -5.75 -37.74 18.60
N VAL A 46 -5.94 -36.71 17.77
CA VAL A 46 -7.19 -36.44 17.05
C VAL A 46 -7.22 -37.25 15.75
N ARG A 47 -8.36 -37.90 15.47
CA ARG A 47 -8.52 -38.65 14.22
C ARG A 47 -8.59 -37.69 13.05
N ALA A 48 -7.87 -37.99 11.98
CA ALA A 48 -7.88 -37.22 10.73
C ALA A 48 -9.28 -37.05 10.11
N GLN A 49 -10.22 -37.96 10.39
CA GLN A 49 -11.62 -37.86 9.93
C GLN A 49 -12.46 -36.88 10.76
N ASP A 50 -12.05 -36.58 12.00
CA ASP A 50 -12.76 -35.65 12.88
C ASP A 50 -12.24 -34.23 12.71
N ASP A 51 -10.91 -34.07 12.66
CA ASP A 51 -10.24 -32.80 12.36
C ASP A 51 -8.88 -33.08 11.70
N PHE A 52 -8.82 -32.91 10.39
CA PHE A 52 -7.59 -33.16 9.63
C PHE A 52 -6.49 -32.15 9.97
N TYR A 53 -6.85 -30.90 10.28
CA TYR A 53 -5.86 -29.87 10.59
C TYR A 53 -5.19 -30.18 11.93
N GLU A 54 -5.97 -30.47 12.97
CA GLU A 54 -5.42 -30.82 14.29
C GLU A 54 -4.68 -32.17 14.26
N ALA A 55 -5.16 -33.15 13.48
CA ALA A 55 -4.47 -34.43 13.32
C ALA A 55 -3.06 -34.28 12.72
N VAL A 56 -2.85 -33.32 11.82
CA VAL A 56 -1.56 -33.10 11.14
C VAL A 56 -0.70 -32.05 11.85
N ASN A 57 -1.31 -30.97 12.34
CA ASN A 57 -0.62 -29.76 12.82
C ASN A 57 -0.75 -29.54 14.33
N GLY A 58 -1.45 -30.39 15.08
CA GLY A 58 -1.77 -30.15 16.49
C GLY A 58 -0.54 -29.98 17.38
N GLU A 59 0.51 -30.78 17.17
CA GLU A 59 1.75 -30.65 17.94
C GLU A 59 2.51 -29.36 17.59
N TRP A 60 2.59 -28.99 16.30
CA TRP A 60 3.18 -27.72 15.89
C TRP A 60 2.37 -26.54 16.43
N THR A 61 1.04 -26.62 16.42
CA THR A 61 0.18 -25.55 16.96
C THR A 61 0.41 -25.35 18.44
N LYS A 62 0.56 -26.44 19.20
CA LYS A 62 0.83 -26.39 20.64
C LYS A 62 2.19 -25.78 20.98
N ASN A 63 3.22 -26.10 20.19
CA ASN A 63 4.61 -25.77 20.53
C ASN A 63 5.09 -24.46 19.87
N GLU A 64 4.62 -24.18 18.66
CA GLU A 64 5.19 -23.15 17.79
C GLU A 64 4.21 -22.04 17.41
N ALA A 65 2.90 -22.28 17.27
CA ALA A 65 1.99 -21.26 16.73
C ALA A 65 1.89 -19.99 17.59
N ASN A 66 2.20 -20.07 18.89
CA ASN A 66 2.26 -18.91 19.77
C ASN A 66 3.59 -18.15 19.72
N ASN A 67 4.61 -18.67 19.03
CA ASN A 67 5.90 -18.00 18.80
C ASN A 67 5.78 -17.02 17.63
N ILE A 68 4.84 -16.07 17.75
CA ILE A 68 4.59 -15.05 16.74
C ILE A 68 5.74 -14.04 16.80
N ASN A 69 6.37 -13.83 15.65
CA ASN A 69 7.37 -12.79 15.47
C ASN A 69 6.66 -11.46 15.22
N ASP A 70 6.98 -10.44 16.01
CA ASP A 70 6.41 -9.08 15.89
C ASP A 70 6.56 -8.49 14.47
N LEU A 71 7.54 -8.93 13.69
CA LEU A 71 7.76 -8.48 12.32
C LEU A 71 6.70 -8.98 11.32
N TYR A 72 6.16 -10.18 11.54
CA TYR A 72 5.22 -10.81 10.61
C TYR A 72 3.79 -10.82 11.14
N GLY A 73 3.60 -10.68 12.46
CA GLY A 73 2.26 -10.64 13.08
C GLY A 73 1.50 -11.97 13.00
N GLU A 74 2.12 -13.00 12.44
CA GLU A 74 1.61 -14.36 12.32
C GLU A 74 2.76 -15.37 12.46
N LYS A 75 2.40 -16.63 12.71
CA LYS A 75 3.31 -17.77 12.66
C LYS A 75 2.72 -18.82 11.76
N SER A 76 3.46 -19.20 10.73
CA SER A 76 3.09 -20.21 9.74
C SER A 76 4.35 -20.77 9.07
N THR A 77 4.21 -21.85 8.30
CA THR A 77 5.31 -22.31 7.45
C THR A 77 5.77 -21.23 6.47
N TYR A 78 4.86 -20.36 6.02
CA TYR A 78 5.19 -19.24 5.13
C TYR A 78 5.98 -18.15 5.85
N SER A 79 5.63 -17.79 7.09
CA SER A 79 6.40 -16.82 7.88
C SER A 79 7.82 -17.33 8.13
N ASP A 80 7.99 -18.64 8.38
CA ASP A 80 9.32 -19.25 8.60
C ASP A 80 10.17 -19.23 7.32
N ILE A 81 9.57 -19.55 6.17
CA ILE A 81 10.25 -19.44 4.87
C ILE A 81 10.62 -17.98 4.60
N LYS A 82 9.70 -17.05 4.88
CA LYS A 82 9.95 -15.62 4.69
C LYS A 82 11.09 -15.12 5.57
N GLU A 83 11.14 -15.50 6.84
CA GLU A 83 12.23 -15.12 7.75
C GLU A 83 13.58 -15.64 7.27
N ASN A 84 13.63 -16.89 6.82
CA ASN A 84 14.86 -17.46 6.27
C ASN A 84 15.28 -16.78 4.97
N ASN A 85 14.33 -16.45 4.10
CA ASN A 85 14.60 -15.71 2.87
C ASN A 85 15.11 -14.28 3.17
N ASP A 86 14.48 -13.58 4.11
CA ASP A 86 14.89 -12.24 4.53
C ASP A 86 16.35 -12.25 5.07
N LYS A 87 16.75 -13.30 5.81
CA LYS A 87 18.15 -13.50 6.27
C LYS A 87 19.13 -13.69 5.10
N ILE A 88 18.76 -14.51 4.11
CA ILE A 88 19.60 -14.75 2.93
C ILE A 88 19.77 -13.47 2.12
N VAL A 89 18.66 -12.81 1.78
CA VAL A 89 18.64 -11.54 1.05
C VAL A 89 19.46 -10.49 1.77
N LYS A 90 19.31 -10.36 3.09
CA LYS A 90 20.12 -9.45 3.90
C LYS A 90 21.62 -9.75 3.77
N SER A 91 22.03 -11.02 3.83
CA SER A 91 23.46 -11.35 3.69
C SER A 91 24.02 -11.03 2.30
N GLU A 92 23.20 -11.14 1.25
CA GLU A 92 23.61 -10.73 -0.10
C GLU A 92 23.81 -9.22 -0.18
N PHE A 93 22.90 -8.43 0.39
CA PHE A 93 23.06 -6.97 0.46
C PHE A 93 24.28 -6.55 1.31
N GLU A 94 24.57 -7.24 2.41
CA GLU A 94 25.79 -7.05 3.20
C GLU A 94 27.05 -7.39 2.39
N SER A 95 27.00 -8.44 1.57
CA SER A 95 28.07 -8.81 0.64
C SER A 95 28.28 -7.77 -0.46
N PHE A 96 27.20 -7.23 -1.05
CA PHE A 96 27.29 -6.13 -2.01
C PHE A 96 27.92 -4.90 -1.37
N LEU A 97 27.50 -4.53 -0.16
CA LEU A 97 28.06 -3.40 0.56
C LEU A 97 29.56 -3.61 0.87
N HIS A 98 29.95 -4.79 1.36
CA HIS A 98 31.34 -5.10 1.65
C HIS A 98 32.24 -5.00 0.40
N ASN A 99 31.72 -5.40 -0.76
CA ASN A 99 32.45 -5.39 -2.03
C ASN A 99 32.20 -4.14 -2.87
N LYS A 100 31.54 -3.11 -2.33
CA LYS A 100 31.08 -1.91 -3.05
C LYS A 100 32.14 -1.25 -3.94
N ASN A 101 33.40 -1.22 -3.49
CA ASN A 101 34.52 -0.61 -4.22
C ASN A 101 35.08 -1.47 -5.37
N LYS A 102 34.62 -2.71 -5.52
CA LYS A 102 35.02 -3.62 -6.60
C LYS A 102 34.06 -3.56 -7.80
N TYR A 103 32.88 -2.99 -7.61
CA TYR A 103 31.87 -2.85 -8.66
C TYR A 103 32.08 -1.58 -9.48
N GLY A 104 31.71 -1.62 -10.75
CA GLY A 104 31.69 -0.42 -11.59
C GLY A 104 30.63 0.58 -11.11
N GLU A 105 30.89 1.87 -11.28
CA GLU A 105 30.04 2.95 -10.71
C GLU A 105 28.56 2.87 -11.12
N ASN A 106 28.24 2.32 -12.29
CA ASN A 106 26.88 2.20 -12.81
C ASN A 106 26.32 0.78 -12.79
N SER A 107 27.02 -0.18 -12.15
CA SER A 107 26.55 -1.57 -12.08
C SER A 107 25.38 -1.71 -11.12
N ASP A 108 24.58 -2.77 -11.29
CA ASP A 108 23.43 -3.01 -10.42
C ASP A 108 23.86 -3.37 -9.01
N GLU A 109 24.97 -4.09 -8.83
CA GLU A 109 25.56 -4.39 -7.52
C GLU A 109 25.98 -3.10 -6.80
N ARG A 110 26.53 -2.12 -7.53
CA ARG A 110 26.88 -0.83 -6.95
C ARG A 110 25.63 -0.07 -6.48
N LYS A 111 24.57 -0.03 -7.30
CA LYS A 111 23.28 0.60 -6.93
C LYS A 111 22.64 -0.10 -5.73
N MET A 112 22.65 -1.44 -5.70
CA MET A 112 22.13 -2.22 -4.58
C MET A 112 22.89 -1.94 -3.28
N ALA A 113 24.23 -1.87 -3.36
CA ALA A 113 25.07 -1.49 -2.22
C ALA A 113 24.78 -0.04 -1.74
N ASP A 114 24.65 0.91 -2.66
CA ASP A 114 24.38 2.32 -2.35
C ASP A 114 23.00 2.52 -1.69
N VAL A 115 21.96 1.87 -2.22
CA VAL A 115 20.61 1.93 -1.63
C VAL A 115 20.58 1.27 -0.25
N TYR A 116 21.23 0.11 -0.10
CA TYR A 116 21.28 -0.58 1.20
C TYR A 116 22.04 0.23 2.25
N GLU A 117 23.20 0.80 1.91
CA GLU A 117 23.97 1.68 2.80
C GLU A 117 23.14 2.88 3.24
N ASN A 118 22.45 3.53 2.29
CA ASN A 118 21.56 4.66 2.59
C ASN A 118 20.43 4.25 3.54
N TYR A 119 19.82 3.07 3.32
CA TYR A 119 18.74 2.56 4.15
C TYR A 119 19.18 2.28 5.60
N ILE A 120 20.33 1.63 5.79
CA ILE A 120 20.81 1.23 7.14
C ILE A 120 21.48 2.38 7.91
N ASN A 121 21.87 3.47 7.24
CA ASN A 121 22.51 4.62 7.88
C ASN A 121 21.48 5.48 8.66
N ARG A 122 21.14 5.00 9.86
CA ARG A 122 20.17 5.66 10.75
C ARG A 122 20.66 7.03 11.24
N GLU A 123 21.95 7.22 11.44
CA GLU A 123 22.50 8.50 11.91
C GLU A 123 22.27 9.62 10.89
N ALA A 124 22.61 9.37 9.62
CA ALA A 124 22.37 10.32 8.55
C ALA A 124 20.87 10.62 8.39
N ARG A 125 20.03 9.58 8.37
CA ARG A 125 18.56 9.73 8.26
C ARG A 125 17.97 10.53 9.42
N ASN A 126 18.40 10.25 10.65
CA ASN A 126 17.94 10.97 11.84
C ASN A 126 18.42 12.43 11.82
N SER A 127 19.65 12.69 11.34
CA SER A 127 20.19 14.04 11.23
C SER A 127 19.47 14.88 10.17
N GLN A 128 18.99 14.26 9.08
CA GLN A 128 18.22 14.94 8.03
C GLN A 128 16.78 15.23 8.47
N GLY A 129 16.22 14.43 9.39
CA GLY A 129 14.87 14.60 9.88
C GLY A 129 13.84 14.64 8.74
N ILE A 130 13.01 15.68 8.70
CA ILE A 130 11.98 15.87 7.67
C ILE A 130 12.43 16.77 6.51
N GLU A 131 13.65 17.29 6.52
CA GLU A 131 14.16 18.25 5.52
C GLU A 131 13.95 17.75 4.07
N PRO A 132 14.21 16.46 3.71
CA PRO A 132 13.96 15.98 2.35
C PRO A 132 12.49 16.02 1.91
N MET A 133 11.54 16.07 2.86
CA MET A 133 10.11 16.12 2.58
C MET A 133 9.59 17.55 2.35
N GLU A 134 10.29 18.58 2.81
CA GLU A 134 9.80 19.97 2.80
C GLU A 134 9.43 20.45 1.40
N LYS A 135 10.19 20.04 0.37
CA LYS A 135 9.88 20.40 -1.02
C LYS A 135 8.53 19.83 -1.49
N TYR A 136 8.15 18.65 -1.02
CA TYR A 136 6.88 18.01 -1.39
C TYR A 136 5.73 18.61 -0.59
N LEU A 137 5.92 18.82 0.72
CA LEU A 137 4.94 19.50 1.58
C LEU A 137 4.63 20.91 1.06
N SER A 138 5.64 21.67 0.65
CA SER A 138 5.48 23.00 0.06
C SER A 138 4.64 22.98 -1.23
N LYS A 139 4.81 21.95 -2.08
CA LYS A 139 3.98 21.80 -3.28
C LYS A 139 2.52 21.52 -2.91
N ILE A 140 2.27 20.68 -1.90
CA ILE A 140 0.91 20.39 -1.43
C ILE A 140 0.26 21.63 -0.81
N ASP A 141 0.98 22.38 0.02
CA ASP A 141 0.49 23.62 0.65
C ASP A 141 0.15 24.73 -0.35
N SER A 142 0.78 24.69 -1.53
CA SER A 142 0.51 25.65 -2.60
C SER A 142 -0.84 25.43 -3.31
N VAL A 143 -1.51 24.30 -3.08
CA VAL A 143 -2.76 23.93 -3.76
C VAL A 143 -3.94 24.73 -3.22
N ASN A 144 -4.44 25.66 -4.03
CA ASN A 144 -5.55 26.55 -3.66
C ASN A 144 -6.79 26.40 -4.54
N THR A 145 -6.63 25.79 -5.71
CA THR A 145 -7.69 25.58 -6.70
C THR A 145 -7.72 24.13 -7.22
N MET A 146 -8.80 23.78 -7.92
CA MET A 146 -8.89 22.48 -8.60
C MET A 146 -7.86 22.33 -9.72
N ASP A 147 -7.48 23.44 -10.35
CA ASP A 147 -6.44 23.45 -11.39
C ASP A 147 -5.07 23.19 -10.76
N ASP A 148 -4.78 23.75 -9.59
CA ASP A 148 -3.55 23.47 -8.84
C ASP A 148 -3.51 22.01 -8.38
N LEU A 149 -4.63 21.46 -7.92
CA LEU A 149 -4.74 20.05 -7.57
C LEU A 149 -4.50 19.16 -8.79
N THR A 150 -5.07 19.50 -9.94
CA THR A 150 -4.87 18.73 -11.19
C THR A 150 -3.40 18.76 -11.63
N LYS A 151 -2.71 19.90 -11.46
CA LYS A 151 -1.26 20.00 -11.73
C LYS A 151 -0.45 19.17 -10.75
N LEU A 152 -0.80 19.20 -9.45
CA LEU A 152 -0.14 18.41 -8.42
C LEU A 152 -0.24 16.90 -8.72
N LEU A 153 -1.43 16.42 -9.09
CA LEU A 153 -1.68 15.01 -9.44
C LEU A 153 -0.96 14.55 -10.73
N GLY A 154 -0.46 15.48 -11.55
CA GLY A 154 0.34 15.18 -12.74
C GLY A 154 1.84 15.42 -12.55
N ASP A 155 2.28 15.79 -11.35
CA ASP A 155 3.68 16.07 -11.06
C ASP A 155 4.44 14.75 -10.81
N SER A 156 5.33 14.39 -11.73
CA SER A 156 6.14 13.17 -11.65
C SER A 156 7.05 13.10 -10.41
N GLU A 157 7.31 14.23 -9.74
CA GLU A 157 8.07 14.23 -8.49
C GLU A 157 7.22 13.90 -7.26
N ILE A 158 5.89 14.03 -7.34
CA ILE A 158 4.93 13.68 -6.28
C ILE A 158 4.17 12.39 -6.63
N ASP A 159 4.38 11.82 -7.81
CA ASP A 159 3.70 10.60 -8.29
C ASP A 159 3.79 9.44 -7.29
N ILE A 160 4.91 9.30 -6.56
CA ILE A 160 5.09 8.27 -5.52
C ILE A 160 4.22 8.52 -4.26
N LEU A 161 3.58 9.68 -4.16
CA LEU A 161 2.85 10.20 -3.00
C LEU A 161 1.36 10.44 -3.30
N THR A 162 0.90 10.46 -4.57
CA THR A 162 -0.49 10.81 -4.90
C THR A 162 -1.39 9.61 -5.20
N ASN A 163 -2.05 9.03 -4.19
CA ASN A 163 -3.04 7.94 -4.39
C ASN A 163 -4.50 8.42 -4.45
N LEU A 164 -4.77 9.70 -4.77
CA LEU A 164 -6.16 10.17 -4.82
C LEU A 164 -6.95 9.44 -5.93
N ILE A 165 -6.28 9.10 -7.02
CA ILE A 165 -6.78 8.24 -8.08
C ILE A 165 -5.67 7.25 -8.41
N ASP A 166 -5.92 5.96 -8.20
CA ASP A 166 -4.92 4.93 -8.42
C ASP A 166 -4.92 4.48 -9.88
N PHE A 167 -3.86 4.82 -10.61
CA PHE A 167 -3.66 4.41 -11.99
C PHE A 167 -2.64 3.28 -12.07
N ASN A 168 -3.06 2.16 -12.65
CA ASN A 168 -2.22 0.98 -12.84
C ASN A 168 -2.19 0.58 -14.31
N ILE A 169 -1.10 -0.06 -14.73
CA ILE A 169 -1.04 -0.76 -16.01
C ILE A 169 -1.26 -2.24 -15.73
N LYS A 170 -2.28 -2.83 -16.34
CA LYS A 170 -2.62 -4.25 -16.16
C LYS A 170 -2.68 -4.95 -17.49
N GLU A 171 -2.22 -6.19 -17.51
CA GLU A 171 -2.47 -7.06 -18.65
C GLU A 171 -3.98 -7.30 -18.77
N ASN A 172 -4.50 -7.26 -20.00
CA ASN A 172 -5.90 -7.54 -20.25
C ASN A 172 -6.19 -9.03 -20.06
N TYR A 173 -7.47 -9.38 -19.90
CA TYR A 173 -7.88 -10.73 -19.52
C TYR A 173 -7.39 -11.85 -20.47
N ASN A 174 -7.14 -11.54 -21.74
CA ASN A 174 -6.68 -12.52 -22.73
C ASN A 174 -5.16 -12.49 -22.99
N GLY A 175 -4.40 -11.67 -22.25
CA GLY A 175 -2.93 -11.61 -22.33
C GLY A 175 -2.37 -11.02 -23.63
N SER A 176 -3.18 -10.27 -24.39
CA SER A 176 -2.77 -9.75 -25.70
C SER A 176 -2.31 -8.29 -25.67
N ALA A 177 -2.63 -7.55 -24.61
CA ALA A 177 -2.31 -6.14 -24.47
C ALA A 177 -2.29 -5.70 -23.00
N TYR A 178 -1.75 -4.51 -22.78
CA TYR A 178 -1.88 -3.78 -21.52
C TYR A 178 -3.00 -2.75 -21.61
N GLU A 179 -3.72 -2.57 -20.51
CA GLU A 179 -4.78 -1.59 -20.31
C GLU A 179 -4.46 -0.72 -19.09
N ILE A 180 -4.96 0.52 -19.08
CA ILE A 180 -4.89 1.35 -17.88
C ILE A 180 -6.08 0.96 -17.00
N ALA A 181 -5.80 0.57 -15.77
CA ALA A 181 -6.78 0.38 -14.73
C ALA A 181 -6.81 1.60 -13.80
N ILE A 182 -8.00 2.09 -13.54
CA ILE A 182 -8.29 3.05 -12.47
C ILE A 182 -8.91 2.27 -11.33
N ASP A 183 -8.14 2.13 -10.27
CA ASP A 183 -8.53 1.46 -9.05
C ASP A 183 -9.11 2.48 -8.05
N PRO A 184 -9.98 2.01 -7.13
CA PRO A 184 -10.48 2.88 -6.06
C PRO A 184 -9.35 3.46 -5.22
N THR A 185 -9.53 4.70 -4.74
CA THR A 185 -8.67 5.33 -3.74
C THR A 185 -8.53 4.45 -2.50
N GLU A 186 -7.30 4.26 -2.02
CA GLU A 186 -7.06 3.60 -0.74
C GLU A 186 -7.65 4.42 0.41
N LEU A 187 -8.26 3.75 1.37
CA LEU A 187 -8.91 4.36 2.51
C LEU A 187 -8.08 4.17 3.78
N SER A 188 -8.09 5.14 4.69
CA SER A 188 -7.38 5.08 5.98
C SER A 188 -7.78 3.87 6.84
N LEU A 189 -9.03 3.41 6.75
CA LEU A 189 -9.48 2.19 7.47
C LEU A 189 -9.29 0.91 6.66
N VAL A 190 -8.65 1.00 5.49
CA VAL A 190 -8.37 -0.06 4.51
C VAL A 190 -9.62 -0.64 3.84
N ASP A 191 -10.65 -0.97 4.63
CA ASP A 191 -11.92 -1.53 4.16
C ASP A 191 -13.04 -0.49 4.20
N SER A 192 -13.71 -0.32 3.07
CA SER A 192 -14.85 0.59 2.91
C SER A 192 -16.04 0.25 3.80
N GLY A 193 -16.21 -1.05 4.15
CA GLY A 193 -17.27 -1.52 5.04
C GLY A 193 -17.17 -1.00 6.48
N LYS A 194 -15.99 -0.50 6.88
CA LYS A 194 -15.74 0.08 8.20
C LYS A 194 -16.20 1.53 8.34
N TYR A 195 -16.60 2.18 7.25
CA TYR A 195 -17.13 3.55 7.27
C TYR A 195 -18.66 3.54 7.44
N GLY A 196 -19.18 4.46 8.25
CA GLY A 196 -20.61 4.53 8.58
C GLY A 196 -20.97 3.87 9.92
N SER A 197 -22.15 3.25 9.98
CA SER A 197 -22.79 2.82 11.25
C SER A 197 -22.15 1.58 11.92
N ASN A 198 -21.28 0.86 11.21
CA ASN A 198 -20.67 -0.39 11.66
C ASN A 198 -19.21 -0.21 12.11
N GLY A 199 -18.80 1.01 12.43
CA GLY A 199 -17.39 1.36 12.63
C GLY A 199 -16.75 0.64 13.84
N ASP A 200 -15.56 0.09 13.61
CA ASP A 200 -14.62 -0.30 14.66
C ASP A 200 -14.01 0.98 15.27
N TYR A 201 -14.66 1.48 16.33
CA TYR A 201 -14.27 2.72 17.00
C TYR A 201 -12.84 2.67 17.57
N GLU A 202 -12.36 1.50 17.98
CA GLU A 202 -11.02 1.36 18.54
C GLU A 202 -9.96 1.50 17.44
N TYR A 203 -10.13 0.79 16.32
CA TYR A 203 -9.24 0.91 15.16
C TYR A 203 -9.26 2.34 14.59
N TYR A 204 -10.45 2.94 14.48
CA TYR A 204 -10.60 4.33 14.06
C TYR A 204 -9.81 5.31 14.94
N SER A 205 -9.87 5.16 16.27
CA SER A 205 -9.10 6.00 17.19
C SER A 205 -7.60 5.85 16.98
N LYS A 206 -7.11 4.61 16.86
CA LYS A 206 -5.68 4.32 16.64
C LYS A 206 -5.14 4.94 15.35
N VAL A 207 -5.90 4.87 14.26
CA VAL A 207 -5.53 5.51 12.98
C VAL A 207 -5.44 7.03 13.12
N ARG A 208 -6.38 7.64 13.84
CA ARG A 208 -6.35 9.09 14.08
C ARG A 208 -5.18 9.52 14.96
N ASP A 209 -4.87 8.76 16.00
CA ASP A 209 -3.72 9.02 16.87
C ASP A 209 -2.40 8.93 16.07
N PHE A 210 -2.31 7.96 15.15
CA PHE A 210 -1.18 7.85 14.22
C PHE A 210 -1.04 9.10 13.35
N TYR A 211 -2.12 9.58 12.71
CA TYR A 211 -2.07 10.80 11.90
C TYR A 211 -1.77 12.05 12.72
N MET A 212 -2.30 12.16 13.93
CA MET A 212 -1.94 13.26 14.84
C MET A 212 -0.44 13.26 15.16
N SER A 213 0.14 12.09 15.44
CA SER A 213 1.58 11.94 15.70
C SER A 213 2.41 12.34 14.48
N LEU A 214 1.98 11.92 13.31
CA LEU A 214 2.68 12.16 12.05
C LEU A 214 2.67 13.64 11.65
N LEU A 215 1.49 14.27 11.67
CA LEU A 215 1.33 15.69 11.35
C LEU A 215 2.09 16.58 12.35
N SER A 216 2.11 16.20 13.63
CA SER A 216 2.93 16.88 14.64
C SER A 216 4.42 16.82 14.31
N LYS A 217 4.93 15.67 13.84
CA LYS A 217 6.32 15.52 13.39
C LYS A 217 6.64 16.34 12.14
N CYS A 218 5.64 16.63 11.32
CA CYS A 218 5.75 17.54 10.17
C CYS A 218 5.59 19.02 10.54
N GLY A 219 5.39 19.37 11.82
CA GLY A 219 5.33 20.75 12.30
C GLY A 219 3.93 21.39 12.25
N TYR A 220 2.88 20.63 11.94
CA TYR A 220 1.51 21.15 11.97
C TYR A 220 1.01 21.35 13.40
N SER A 221 0.19 22.40 13.58
CA SER A 221 -0.46 22.65 14.87
C SER A 221 -1.49 21.57 15.20
N GLU A 222 -1.81 21.36 16.48
CA GLU A 222 -2.84 20.39 16.88
C GLU A 222 -4.21 20.72 16.27
N VAL A 223 -4.54 22.01 16.19
CA VAL A 223 -5.81 22.50 15.63
C VAL A 223 -5.88 22.22 14.13
N ASP A 224 -4.81 22.51 13.39
CA ASP A 224 -4.76 22.25 11.94
C ASP A 224 -4.74 20.75 11.67
N SER A 225 -3.98 19.98 12.44
CA SER A 225 -3.91 18.52 12.32
C SER A 225 -5.28 17.88 12.51
N LYS A 226 -5.99 18.26 13.58
CA LYS A 226 -7.36 17.77 13.84
C LYS A 226 -8.29 18.10 12.69
N LYS A 227 -8.21 19.34 12.18
CA LYS A 227 -9.02 19.77 11.05
C LYS A 227 -8.71 18.96 9.77
N MET A 228 -7.44 18.73 9.46
CA MET A 228 -7.01 17.94 8.30
C MET A 228 -7.51 16.50 8.39
N ILE A 229 -7.36 15.87 9.55
CA ILE A 229 -7.84 14.50 9.78
C ILE A 229 -9.37 14.43 9.68
N ASP A 230 -10.09 15.37 10.28
CA ASP A 230 -11.56 15.44 10.16
C ASP A 230 -12.02 15.61 8.71
N ASP A 231 -11.28 16.40 7.95
CA ASP A 231 -11.55 16.68 6.55
C ASP A 231 -11.23 15.45 5.66
N LEU A 232 -10.14 14.73 5.92
CA LEU A 232 -9.83 13.43 5.32
C LEU A 232 -10.96 12.42 5.56
N PHE A 233 -11.34 12.18 6.82
CA PHE A 233 -12.37 11.19 7.12
C PHE A 233 -13.75 11.56 6.58
N LYS A 234 -14.07 12.86 6.43
CA LYS A 234 -15.28 13.29 5.71
C LYS A 234 -15.20 12.95 4.22
N PHE A 235 -14.06 13.19 3.59
CA PHE A 235 -13.84 12.83 2.20
C PHE A 235 -13.94 11.31 2.00
N GLU A 236 -13.23 10.52 2.80
CA GLU A 236 -13.27 9.06 2.73
C GLU A 236 -14.67 8.51 2.96
N ASN A 237 -15.40 8.97 3.98
CA ASN A 237 -16.80 8.58 4.18
C ASN A 237 -17.68 8.88 2.95
N SER A 238 -17.39 9.96 2.22
CA SER A 238 -18.17 10.34 1.03
C SER A 238 -17.91 9.41 -0.17
N ILE A 239 -16.75 8.76 -0.22
CA ILE A 239 -16.37 7.83 -1.30
C ILE A 239 -16.47 6.36 -0.87
N ALA A 240 -16.45 6.02 0.41
CA ALA A 240 -16.41 4.65 0.90
C ALA A 240 -17.58 3.81 0.39
N GLY A 241 -18.80 4.36 0.39
CA GLY A 241 -19.97 3.68 -0.17
C GLY A 241 -19.92 3.46 -1.70
N SER A 242 -18.84 3.86 -2.36
CA SER A 242 -18.56 3.67 -3.79
C SER A 242 -17.47 2.63 -4.07
N ILE A 243 -16.91 2.06 -3.01
CA ILE A 243 -15.80 1.10 -3.02
C ILE A 243 -16.36 -0.23 -2.49
N LEU A 244 -15.95 -1.35 -3.08
CA LEU A 244 -16.35 -2.66 -2.56
C LEU A 244 -15.68 -2.91 -1.21
N SER A 245 -16.42 -3.48 -0.28
CA SER A 245 -15.85 -3.94 1.00
C SER A 245 -15.23 -5.32 0.82
N TYR A 246 -14.26 -5.68 1.66
CA TYR A 246 -13.64 -7.00 1.63
C TYR A 246 -14.62 -8.13 1.92
N ASP A 247 -15.69 -7.87 2.67
CA ASP A 247 -16.76 -8.84 2.93
C ASP A 247 -17.79 -8.93 1.79
N THR A 248 -17.55 -8.25 0.66
CA THR A 248 -18.44 -8.35 -0.49
C THR A 248 -18.31 -9.73 -1.11
N ASP A 249 -19.39 -10.51 -1.04
CA ASP A 249 -19.52 -11.79 -1.72
C ASP A 249 -19.29 -11.62 -3.24
N GLU A 250 -18.41 -12.44 -3.83
CA GLU A 250 -18.09 -12.41 -5.26
C GLU A 250 -19.33 -12.55 -6.15
N SER A 251 -20.36 -13.26 -5.69
CA SER A 251 -21.64 -13.38 -6.41
C SER A 251 -22.42 -12.06 -6.48
N GLN A 252 -22.14 -11.12 -5.58
CA GLN A 252 -22.69 -9.76 -5.54
C GLN A 252 -21.83 -8.78 -6.35
N ILE A 253 -20.64 -9.18 -6.77
CA ILE A 253 -19.80 -8.40 -7.67
C ILE A 253 -20.37 -8.49 -9.08
N ASP A 254 -21.09 -7.44 -9.47
CA ASP A 254 -21.52 -7.29 -10.84
C ASP A 254 -20.29 -7.27 -11.78
N LYS A 255 -20.14 -8.28 -12.63
CA LYS A 255 -19.05 -8.35 -13.61
C LYS A 255 -19.06 -7.18 -14.61
N SER A 256 -20.17 -6.44 -14.73
CA SER A 256 -20.23 -5.15 -15.43
C SER A 256 -19.43 -4.03 -14.75
N GLN A 257 -18.93 -4.24 -13.53
CA GLN A 257 -17.98 -3.34 -12.86
C GLN A 257 -16.60 -3.37 -13.53
N TYR A 258 -16.28 -4.38 -14.34
CA TYR A 258 -15.22 -4.31 -15.36
C TYR A 258 -15.70 -3.46 -16.54
N ASN A 259 -15.72 -2.14 -16.35
CA ASN A 259 -16.06 -1.23 -17.43
C ASN A 259 -14.81 -0.96 -18.25
N ILE A 260 -14.66 -1.68 -19.35
CA ILE A 260 -13.75 -1.29 -20.42
C ILE A 260 -14.38 -0.06 -21.09
N LEU A 261 -13.97 1.13 -20.66
CA LEU A 261 -14.39 2.39 -21.23
C LEU A 261 -13.39 2.81 -22.32
N GLU A 262 -13.90 3.25 -23.46
CA GLU A 262 -13.08 4.01 -24.40
C GLU A 262 -12.73 5.37 -23.75
N LYS A 263 -11.52 5.88 -24.04
CA LYS A 263 -10.96 7.12 -23.46
C LYS A 263 -11.93 8.32 -23.47
N GLU A 264 -12.84 8.38 -24.44
CA GLU A 264 -13.83 9.45 -24.60
C GLU A 264 -14.99 9.40 -23.59
N MET A 265 -15.21 8.26 -22.93
CA MET A 265 -16.28 8.05 -21.94
C MET A 265 -15.90 8.47 -20.51
N LEU A 266 -14.68 8.98 -20.28
CA LEU A 266 -14.18 9.44 -18.96
C LEU A 266 -14.84 10.74 -18.43
N LYS A 267 -16.02 11.10 -18.93
CA LYS A 267 -16.82 12.18 -18.36
C LYS A 267 -17.71 11.61 -17.25
N ILE A 268 -17.17 11.67 -16.03
CA ILE A 268 -17.90 11.59 -14.74
C ILE A 268 -18.59 10.25 -14.49
N TYR A 269 -18.02 9.39 -13.65
CA TYR A 269 -18.81 8.47 -12.83
C TYR A 269 -18.17 8.20 -11.47
N GLY A 270 -18.94 8.46 -10.41
CA GLY A 270 -18.72 7.84 -9.10
C GLY A 270 -19.23 6.39 -9.11
N ARG A 271 -18.78 5.61 -8.11
CA ARG A 271 -19.15 4.21 -7.82
C ARG A 271 -18.49 3.06 -8.61
N LYS A 272 -17.38 3.24 -9.34
CA LYS A 272 -16.81 2.10 -10.11
C LYS A 272 -15.29 2.13 -10.26
N ARG A 273 -14.69 0.95 -10.30
CA ARG A 273 -13.36 0.68 -10.90
C ARG A 273 -13.50 0.90 -12.42
N ILE A 274 -12.60 1.67 -13.04
CA ILE A 274 -12.70 2.06 -14.46
C ILE A 274 -11.49 1.49 -15.20
N LEU A 275 -11.68 0.70 -16.26
CA LEU A 275 -10.59 0.26 -17.13
C LEU A 275 -10.62 1.08 -18.42
N ILE A 276 -9.51 1.68 -18.83
CA ILE A 276 -9.38 2.43 -20.08
C ILE A 276 -8.55 1.59 -21.05
N ASN A 277 -9.19 1.17 -22.15
CA ASN A 277 -8.49 0.51 -23.24
C ASN A 277 -7.82 1.57 -24.13
N ILE A 278 -6.49 1.65 -24.07
CA ILE A 278 -5.72 2.49 -25.01
C ILE A 278 -5.38 1.63 -26.21
N LYS A 279 -6.26 1.61 -27.22
CA LYS A 279 -5.85 1.16 -28.56
C LYS A 279 -4.76 2.09 -29.06
N LYS A 280 -3.54 1.57 -29.22
CA LYS A 280 -2.44 2.24 -29.92
C LYS A 280 -2.92 2.74 -31.29
N LYS A 281 -3.22 4.03 -31.41
CA LYS A 281 -3.01 4.75 -32.67
C LYS A 281 -1.61 5.36 -32.60
N HIS A 282 -0.65 4.57 -33.10
CA HIS A 282 0.62 5.00 -33.66
C HIS A 282 1.39 6.06 -32.86
N CYS A 283 2.37 5.62 -32.07
CA CYS A 283 3.58 6.40 -31.83
C CYS A 283 4.78 5.50 -32.14
N ILE A 284 5.63 6.04 -33.00
CA ILE A 284 6.89 5.50 -33.55
C ILE A 284 7.91 5.32 -32.43
#